data_AF-A0A941EXS3-F1
#
_entry.id   AF-A0A941EXS3-F1
#
_cell.length_a   1.000
_cell.length_b   1.000
_cell.length_c   1.000
_cell.angle_alpha   90.00
_cell.angle_beta   90.00
_cell.angle_gamma   90.00
#
_symmetry.space_group_name_H-M   'P 1'
#
loop_
_entity.id
_entity.type
_entity.pdbx_description
1 polymer ?
#
loop_
_entity_poly.entity_id
_entity_poly.type
_entity_poly.pdbx_seq_one_letter_code
_entity_poly.pdbx_strand_id
1 'polypeptide(L)'
;HLRPRLPGLTVRTEVEPFAVVAGQTYVPCRTAAGSRCRPFVVERVRGDDVYVWDPFGGIKGLGGHRWVKRSSLHPTGRTDRGAERRTGYRLKSGPPAPGQELCGTCMTYVGPDDLAVSAWGSGHSTCKPCMADIERQYGQR
;
A
#
# COMPACT_ATOMS: atom_id res chain seq x y z
N HIS A 1 8.63 59.88 -0.83
CA HIS A 1 8.27 58.72 -1.68
C HIS A 1 7.99 57.50 -0.81
N LEU A 2 6.71 57.20 -0.56
CA LEU A 2 6.27 56.03 0.20
C LEU A 2 6.06 54.86 -0.78
N ARG A 3 6.74 53.73 -0.57
CA ARG A 3 6.45 52.48 -1.29
C ARG A 3 5.24 51.80 -0.63
N PRO A 4 4.23 51.32 -1.37
CA PRO A 4 3.16 50.53 -0.78
C PRO A 4 3.69 49.13 -0.39
N ARG A 5 3.39 48.69 0.83
CA ARG A 5 3.51 47.28 1.23
C ARG A 5 2.31 46.52 0.65
N LEU A 6 2.56 45.57 -0.24
CA LEU A 6 1.55 44.60 -0.65
C LEU A 6 1.32 43.60 0.50
N PRO A 7 0.08 43.34 0.91
CA PRO A 7 -0.21 42.35 1.95
C PRO A 7 0.15 40.95 1.45
N GLY A 8 0.86 40.21 2.31
CA GLY A 8 1.32 38.86 2.04
C GLY A 8 0.18 37.92 1.72
N LEU A 9 0.12 37.50 0.45
CA LEU A 9 -0.70 36.37 0.03
C LEU A 9 -0.05 35.11 0.63
N THR A 10 -0.46 34.74 1.84
CA THR A 10 -0.09 33.45 2.40
C THR A 10 -0.98 32.43 1.68
N VAL A 11 -0.50 31.91 0.55
CA VAL A 11 -1.11 30.75 -0.11
C VAL A 11 -0.94 29.59 0.86
N ARG A 12 -1.92 29.43 1.75
CA ARG A 12 -2.12 28.16 2.44
C ARG A 12 -2.60 27.21 1.35
N THR A 13 -1.66 26.51 0.74
CA THR A 13 -2.00 25.34 -0.08
C THR A 13 -2.69 24.39 0.88
N GLU A 14 -4.02 24.37 0.86
CA GLU A 14 -4.80 23.37 1.55
C GLU A 14 -4.40 22.04 0.93
N VAL A 15 -3.50 21.32 1.61
CA VAL A 15 -3.16 19.95 1.25
C VAL A 15 -4.44 19.17 1.49
N GLU A 16 -5.14 18.80 0.42
CA GLU A 16 -6.32 17.97 0.52
C GLU A 16 -5.98 16.75 1.39
N PRO A 17 -6.81 16.43 2.40
CA PRO A 17 -6.53 15.32 3.28
C PRO A 17 -6.46 14.03 2.46
N PHE A 18 -5.37 13.28 2.61
CA PHE A 18 -5.16 12.05 1.88
C PHE A 18 -6.38 11.10 2.02
N ALA A 19 -6.91 10.66 0.87
CA ALA A 19 -8.07 9.80 0.84
C ALA A 19 -7.68 8.33 1.04
N VAL A 20 -8.35 7.68 1.99
CA VAL A 20 -8.28 6.23 2.19
C VAL A 20 -9.59 5.63 1.68
N VAL A 21 -9.51 4.68 0.76
CA VAL A 21 -10.67 4.07 0.11
C VAL A 21 -10.52 2.56 -0.02
N ALA A 22 -11.65 1.87 -0.17
CA ALA A 22 -11.68 0.41 -0.38
C ALA A 22 -10.88 0.01 -1.63
N GLY A 23 -10.24 -1.14 -1.56
CA GLY A 23 -9.36 -1.67 -2.61
C GLY A 23 -7.94 -1.12 -2.57
N GLN A 24 -7.61 -0.05 -1.82
CA GLN A 24 -6.22 0.38 -1.72
C GLN A 24 -5.36 -0.66 -0.98
N THR A 25 -4.11 -0.80 -1.40
CA THR A 25 -3.12 -1.64 -0.71
C THR A 25 -2.10 -0.81 0.04
N TYR A 26 -1.69 -1.32 1.20
CA TYR A 26 -0.73 -0.67 2.07
C TYR A 26 0.35 -1.64 2.50
N VAL A 27 1.59 -1.15 2.59
CA VAL A 27 2.75 -1.91 3.05
C VAL A 27 3.42 -1.19 4.22
N PRO A 28 4.06 -1.91 5.16
CA PRO A 28 4.75 -1.29 6.30
C PRO A 28 5.80 -0.28 5.83
N CYS A 29 5.84 0.92 6.43
CA CYS A 29 6.82 1.95 6.08
C CYS A 29 8.25 1.48 6.26
N ARG A 30 8.54 0.79 7.37
CA ARG A 30 9.81 0.13 7.63
C ARG A 30 9.61 -1.38 7.71
N THR A 31 10.30 -2.11 6.84
CA THR A 31 10.43 -3.57 6.93
C THR A 31 11.63 -3.89 7.83
N ALA A 32 11.50 -3.65 9.14
CA ALA A 32 12.48 -4.21 10.06
C ALA A 32 12.37 -5.74 10.00
N ALA A 33 13.50 -6.44 9.95
CA ALA A 33 13.53 -7.89 10.11
C ALA A 33 12.83 -8.25 11.43
N GLY A 34 11.75 -9.03 11.35
CA GLY A 34 10.91 -9.39 12.51
C GLY A 34 9.73 -8.46 12.81
N SER A 35 9.45 -7.45 11.99
CA SER A 35 8.24 -6.62 12.14
C SER A 35 6.98 -7.46 11.92
N ARG A 36 6.07 -7.46 12.91
CA ARG A 36 4.74 -8.08 12.81
C ARG A 36 3.80 -7.32 11.88
N CYS A 37 4.20 -6.14 11.39
CA CYS A 37 3.38 -5.35 10.47
C CYS A 37 3.38 -6.04 9.10
N ARG A 38 2.19 -6.46 8.66
CA ARG A 38 1.99 -7.11 7.37
C ARG A 38 1.28 -6.18 6.40
N PRO A 39 1.56 -6.28 5.09
CA PRO A 39 0.73 -5.60 4.10
C PRO A 39 -0.73 -6.00 4.20
N PHE A 40 -1.61 -5.15 3.67
CA PHE A 40 -3.04 -5.41 3.67
C PHE A 40 -3.76 -4.67 2.54
N VAL A 41 -5.01 -5.05 2.33
CA VAL A 41 -5.97 -4.38 1.44
C VAL A 41 -7.05 -3.72 2.29
N VAL A 42 -7.45 -2.50 1.96
CA VAL A 42 -8.58 -1.82 2.60
C VAL A 42 -9.89 -2.42 2.10
N GLU A 43 -10.75 -2.88 3.00
CA GLU A 43 -12.10 -3.34 2.66
C GLU A 43 -13.16 -2.28 2.97
N ARG A 44 -13.00 -1.55 4.08
CA ARG A 44 -13.98 -0.55 4.53
C ARG A 44 -13.32 0.55 5.36
N VAL A 45 -13.86 1.76 5.28
CA VAL A 45 -13.48 2.89 6.13
C VAL A 45 -14.69 3.28 6.98
N ARG A 46 -14.48 3.48 8.29
CA ARG A 46 -15.48 3.98 9.25
C ARG A 46 -14.84 5.05 10.14
N GLY A 47 -14.98 6.31 9.74
CA GLY A 47 -14.34 7.43 10.43
C GLY A 47 -12.81 7.27 10.47
N ASP A 48 -12.26 7.18 11.68
CA ASP A 48 -10.83 6.99 11.93
C ASP A 48 -10.37 5.53 11.93
N ASP A 49 -11.31 4.58 11.81
CA ASP A 49 -11.02 3.15 11.80
C ASP A 49 -11.15 2.58 10.38
N VAL A 50 -10.14 1.82 9.96
CA VAL A 50 -10.04 1.20 8.63
C VAL A 50 -10.02 -0.31 8.78
N TYR A 51 -11.01 -0.99 8.20
CA TYR A 51 -11.12 -2.44 8.18
C TYR A 51 -10.31 -2.99 7.00
N VAL A 52 -9.40 -3.91 7.28
CA VAL A 52 -8.42 -4.39 6.30
C VAL A 52 -8.33 -5.91 6.28
N TRP A 53 -8.01 -6.45 5.12
CA TRP A 53 -7.74 -7.87 4.89
C TRP A 53 -6.23 -8.11 4.69
N ASP A 54 -5.69 -9.13 5.36
CA ASP A 54 -4.30 -9.58 5.22
C ASP A 54 -4.20 -10.79 4.27
N PRO A 55 -3.63 -10.62 3.06
CA PRO A 55 -3.56 -11.68 2.07
C PRO A 55 -2.51 -12.76 2.39
N PHE A 56 -1.56 -12.51 3.30
CA PHE A 56 -0.49 -13.47 3.62
C PHE A 56 -0.93 -14.57 4.59
N GLY A 57 -2.24 -14.67 4.81
CA GLY A 57 -2.83 -15.61 5.73
C GLY A 57 -2.68 -17.10 5.44
N GLY A 58 -2.48 -17.44 4.17
CA GLY A 58 -2.52 -18.82 3.69
C GLY A 58 -1.33 -19.68 4.08
N ILE A 59 -0.16 -19.10 4.39
CA ILE A 59 1.05 -19.91 4.61
C ILE A 59 1.19 -20.42 6.06
N LYS A 60 0.45 -19.85 7.03
CA LYS A 60 0.48 -20.30 8.45
C LYS A 60 -0.85 -20.11 9.23
N GLY A 61 -2.01 -20.09 8.56
CA GLY A 61 -3.31 -19.95 9.24
C GLY A 61 -3.51 -18.61 9.97
N LEU A 62 -2.83 -17.55 9.54
CA LEU A 62 -2.83 -16.22 10.17
C LEU A 62 -3.40 -15.15 9.23
N GLY A 63 -4.31 -15.57 8.35
CA GLY A 63 -5.10 -14.67 7.51
C GLY A 63 -6.25 -14.12 8.29
N GLY A 64 -6.65 -12.91 7.97
CA GLY A 64 -7.85 -12.39 8.57
C GLY A 64 -7.98 -10.91 8.43
N HIS A 65 -9.03 -10.46 9.08
CA HIS A 65 -9.42 -9.09 9.08
C HIS A 65 -9.02 -8.42 10.37
N ARG A 66 -8.65 -7.15 10.28
CA ARG A 66 -8.36 -6.34 11.47
C ARG A 66 -8.75 -4.89 11.22
N TRP A 67 -8.85 -4.14 12.31
CA TRP A 67 -8.98 -2.69 12.28
C TRP A 67 -7.59 -2.03 12.41
N VAL A 68 -7.37 -0.98 11.64
CA VAL A 68 -6.17 -0.13 11.67
C VAL A 68 -6.63 1.33 11.80
N LYS A 69 -5.93 2.12 12.61
CA LYS A 69 -6.21 3.55 12.72
C LYS A 69 -5.78 4.29 11.46
N ARG A 70 -6.64 5.15 10.93
CA ARG A 70 -6.38 5.98 9.74
C ARG A 70 -5.13 6.84 9.89
N SER A 71 -4.84 7.31 11.11
CA SER A 71 -3.61 8.06 11.44
C SER A 71 -2.31 7.28 11.23
N SER A 72 -2.39 5.95 11.12
CA SER A 72 -1.25 5.06 10.82
C SER A 72 -1.02 4.87 9.32
N LEU A 73 -1.86 5.45 8.47
CA LEU A 73 -1.80 5.34 7.02
C LEU A 73 -1.19 6.62 6.42
N HIS A 74 -0.34 6.44 5.42
CA HIS A 74 0.42 7.51 4.81
C HIS A 74 0.39 7.40 3.29
N PRO A 75 0.30 8.52 2.55
CA PRO A 75 0.35 8.50 1.09
C PRO A 75 1.71 8.03 0.56
N THR A 76 2.79 8.24 1.33
CA THR A 76 4.14 7.81 0.98
C THR A 76 4.87 7.25 2.19
N GLY A 77 6.01 6.59 1.94
CA GLY A 77 6.94 6.17 3.00
C GLY A 77 7.77 7.29 3.59
N ARG A 78 7.50 8.57 3.27
CA ARG A 78 8.30 9.72 3.71
C ARG A 78 7.48 10.69 4.57
N THR A 79 8.17 11.34 5.50
CA THR A 79 7.66 12.48 6.28
C THR A 79 7.65 13.75 5.43
N ASP A 80 7.00 14.80 5.92
CA ASP A 80 6.92 16.10 5.22
C ASP A 80 8.30 16.76 5.06
N ARG A 81 9.29 16.33 5.86
CA ARG A 81 10.70 16.74 5.75
C ARG A 81 11.53 15.83 4.84
N GLY A 82 10.90 14.90 4.12
CA GLY A 82 11.53 13.99 3.17
C GLY A 82 12.21 12.75 3.78
N ALA A 83 12.28 12.64 5.12
CA ALA A 83 12.87 11.50 5.82
C ALA A 83 11.97 10.26 5.76
N GLU A 84 12.55 9.07 5.72
CA GLU A 84 11.79 7.81 5.73
C GLU A 84 10.99 7.63 7.04
N ARG A 85 9.74 7.19 6.90
CA ARG A 85 8.86 6.87 8.02
C ARG A 85 9.29 5.56 8.66
N ARG A 86 9.49 5.60 9.98
CA ARG A 86 9.90 4.43 10.77
C ARG A 86 8.72 3.53 11.18
N THR A 87 7.50 4.05 11.14
CA THR A 87 6.28 3.42 11.63
C THR A 87 5.12 3.63 10.66
N GLY A 88 4.02 2.90 10.88
CA GLY A 88 2.82 2.99 10.07
C GLY A 88 2.93 2.28 8.72
N TYR A 89 2.00 2.58 7.83
CA TYR A 89 1.86 1.96 6.52
C TYR A 89 1.80 3.01 5.43
N ARG A 90 2.51 2.75 4.33
CA ARG A 90 2.47 3.60 3.14
C ARG A 90 1.58 2.98 2.09
N LEU A 91 0.90 3.83 1.33
CA LEU A 91 0.17 3.42 0.15
C LEU A 91 1.12 2.71 -0.81
N LYS A 92 0.71 1.54 -1.29
CA LYS A 92 1.44 0.76 -2.28
C LYS A 92 0.73 0.79 -3.63
N SER A 93 -0.59 0.70 -3.64
CA SER A 93 -1.41 0.81 -4.85
C SER A 93 -2.78 1.38 -4.55
N GLY A 94 -3.33 2.09 -5.54
CA GLY A 94 -4.74 2.50 -5.54
C GLY A 94 -5.69 1.29 -5.64
N PRO A 95 -7.01 1.53 -5.66
CA PRO A 95 -7.99 0.49 -5.96
C PRO A 95 -7.75 -0.15 -7.34
N PRO A 96 -8.14 -1.42 -7.53
CA PRO A 96 -7.99 -2.09 -8.82
C PRO A 96 -8.86 -1.45 -9.89
N ALA A 97 -8.33 -1.34 -11.10
CA ALA A 97 -9.15 -1.18 -12.30
C ALA A 97 -9.82 -2.53 -12.67
N PRO A 98 -10.91 -2.52 -13.46
CA PRO A 98 -11.54 -3.74 -13.95
C PRO A 98 -10.52 -4.68 -14.62
N GLY A 99 -10.58 -5.97 -14.30
CA GLY A 99 -9.70 -7.00 -14.85
C GLY A 99 -8.30 -7.07 -14.26
N GLN A 100 -7.96 -6.22 -13.28
CA GLN A 100 -6.69 -6.34 -12.57
C GLN A 100 -6.78 -7.35 -11.41
N GLU A 101 -5.69 -8.07 -11.16
CA GLU A 101 -5.53 -8.96 -10.02
C GLU A 101 -4.45 -8.46 -9.06
N LEU A 102 -4.61 -8.75 -7.77
CA LEU A 102 -3.63 -8.40 -6.75
C LEU A 102 -2.46 -9.39 -6.79
N CYS A 103 -1.25 -8.90 -7.06
CA CYS A 103 -0.06 -9.71 -6.85
C CYS A 103 0.19 -9.92 -5.35
N GLY A 104 0.11 -11.18 -4.90
CA GLY A 104 0.31 -11.56 -3.50
C GLY A 104 1.71 -11.29 -2.97
N THR A 105 2.73 -11.18 -3.84
CA THR A 105 4.12 -10.93 -3.44
C THR A 105 4.40 -9.45 -3.19
N CYS A 106 4.05 -8.58 -4.15
CA CYS A 106 4.38 -7.16 -4.08
C CYS A 106 3.21 -6.23 -3.74
N MET A 107 2.01 -6.78 -3.56
CA MET A 107 0.79 -6.04 -3.19
C MET A 107 0.39 -4.96 -4.20
N THR A 108 0.70 -5.21 -5.48
CA THR A 108 0.37 -4.30 -6.60
C THR A 108 -0.71 -4.95 -7.46
N TYR A 109 -1.70 -4.18 -7.87
CA TYR A 109 -2.68 -4.63 -8.88
C TYR A 109 -2.04 -4.59 -10.26
N VAL A 110 -2.17 -5.68 -10.99
CA VAL A 110 -1.58 -5.84 -12.32
C VAL A 110 -2.62 -6.36 -13.30
N GLY A 111 -2.48 -5.97 -14.57
CA GLY A 111 -3.33 -6.46 -15.63
C GLY A 111 -2.98 -7.89 -16.04
N PRO A 112 -3.84 -8.55 -16.84
CA PRO A 112 -3.64 -9.93 -17.26
C PRO A 112 -2.31 -10.13 -18.01
N ASP A 113 -1.89 -9.15 -18.82
CA ASP A 113 -0.65 -9.23 -19.59
C ASP A 113 0.61 -9.19 -18.72
N ASP A 114 0.52 -8.68 -17.49
CA ASP A 114 1.63 -8.56 -16.54
C ASP A 114 1.63 -9.69 -15.48
N LEU A 115 0.63 -10.57 -15.52
CA LEU A 115 0.58 -11.75 -14.66
C LEU A 115 1.45 -12.87 -15.21
N ALA A 116 2.24 -13.48 -14.34
CA ALA A 116 2.89 -14.76 -14.60
C ALA A 116 2.01 -15.93 -14.14
N VAL A 117 1.32 -15.74 -13.02
CA VAL A 117 0.37 -16.70 -12.44
C VAL A 117 -0.89 -15.94 -12.04
N SER A 118 -2.04 -16.41 -12.50
CA SER A 118 -3.33 -15.86 -12.10
C SER A 118 -3.89 -16.60 -10.88
N ALA A 119 -4.60 -15.90 -10.00
CA ALA A 119 -5.21 -16.49 -8.81
C ALA A 119 -6.20 -17.61 -9.15
N TRP A 120 -6.83 -17.55 -10.33
CA TRP A 120 -7.75 -18.58 -10.83
C TRP A 120 -7.10 -19.96 -10.94
N GLY A 121 -5.78 -20.03 -11.12
CA GLY A 121 -5.03 -21.29 -11.23
C GLY A 121 -4.26 -21.71 -9.97
N SER A 122 -4.02 -20.81 -9.00
CA SER A 122 -3.03 -21.05 -7.93
C SER A 122 -3.39 -20.46 -6.55
N GLY A 123 -4.62 -19.95 -6.38
CA GLY A 123 -5.10 -19.38 -5.12
C GLY A 123 -4.50 -18.02 -4.75
N HIS A 124 -3.48 -17.54 -5.47
CA HIS A 124 -2.91 -16.20 -5.39
C HIS A 124 -2.28 -15.83 -6.74
N SER A 125 -2.35 -14.54 -7.11
CA SER A 125 -1.75 -14.03 -8.34
C SER A 125 -0.30 -13.59 -8.10
N THR A 126 0.56 -13.78 -9.09
CA THR A 126 1.96 -13.34 -9.06
C THR A 126 2.30 -12.64 -10.38
N CYS A 127 2.81 -11.41 -10.29
CA CYS A 127 3.23 -10.65 -11.47
C CYS A 127 4.57 -11.17 -12.02
N LYS A 128 4.82 -10.95 -13.31
CA LYS A 128 6.05 -11.38 -14.00
C LYS A 128 7.35 -10.95 -13.29
N PRO A 129 7.49 -9.68 -12.82
CA PRO A 129 8.70 -9.29 -12.08
C PRO A 129 8.89 -10.07 -10.78
N CYS A 130 7.83 -10.28 -10.00
CA CYS A 130 7.93 -11.05 -8.76
C CYS A 130 8.22 -12.53 -9.02
N MET A 131 7.66 -13.10 -10.08
CA MET A 131 7.95 -14.49 -10.47
C MET A 131 9.42 -14.65 -10.85
N ALA A 132 9.96 -13.74 -11.68
CA ALA A 132 11.37 -13.75 -12.06
C ALA A 132 12.30 -13.63 -10.84
N ASP A 133 11.94 -12.81 -9.85
CA ASP A 133 12.69 -12.70 -8.60
C ASP A 133 12.64 -13.98 -7.77
N ILE A 134 11.49 -14.65 -7.69
CA ILE A 134 11.30 -15.93 -7.01
C ILE A 134 12.12 -17.03 -7.69
N GLU A 135 12.05 -17.13 -9.02
CA GLU A 135 12.81 -18.10 -9.82
C GLU A 135 14.31 -17.89 -9.65
N ARG A 136 14.78 -16.63 -9.61
CA ARG A 136 16.19 -16.33 -9.33
C ARG A 136 16.62 -16.78 -7.93
N GLN A 137 15.75 -16.64 -6.93
CA GLN A 137 16.05 -16.99 -5.54
C GLN A 137 15.96 -18.49 -5.24
N TYR A 138 15.03 -19.20 -5.89
CA TYR A 138 14.66 -20.58 -5.52
C TYR A 138 14.71 -21.58 -6.67
N GLY A 139 14.82 -21.13 -7.92
CA GLY A 139 14.83 -21.94 -9.13
C GLY A 139 16.20 -22.47 -9.54
N GLN A 140 17.29 -22.10 -8.85
CA GLN A 140 18.60 -22.76 -9.00
C GLN A 140 18.69 -24.00 -8.11
N ARG A 141 17.87 -25.01 -8.40
CA ARG A 141 18.05 -26.36 -7.85
C ARG A 141 18.41 -27.33 -8.96
#